data_AF-R4LEB6-F1
#
_entry.id   AF-R4LEB6-F1
#
_cell.length_a   1.000
_cell.length_b   1.000
_cell.length_c   1.000
_cell.angle_alpha   90.00
_cell.angle_beta   90.00
_cell.angle_gamma   90.00
#
_symmetry.space_group_name_H-M   'P 1'
#
loop_
_entity.id
_entity.type
_entity.pdbx_description
1 polymer ?
#
loop_
_entity_poly.entity_id
_entity_poly.type
_entity_poly.pdbx_seq_one_letter_code
_entity_poly.pdbx_strand_id
1 'polypeptide(L)'
;MAELSPAPSSPGPAAPPPGQRAHGLDVVTGTKPRVEPLDPPMVPFALGGIAVFVIAGVVLLLAGAPHTWLWTCVAGALWGIPGLLTMLRHDANRRRRRALTHAEFTVADPA
;
A
#
# COMPACT_ATOMS: atom_id res chain seq x y z
N MET A 1 -77.71 -23.03 -14.21
CA MET A 1 -76.74 -22.06 -14.77
C MET A 1 -76.31 -21.17 -13.62
N ALA A 2 -75.14 -21.44 -13.03
CA ALA A 2 -74.61 -20.69 -11.88
C ALA A 2 -73.70 -19.57 -12.42
N GLU A 3 -74.06 -18.31 -12.15
CA GLU A 3 -73.22 -17.14 -12.42
C GLU A 3 -72.00 -17.15 -11.47
N LEU A 4 -70.80 -17.09 -12.05
CA LEU A 4 -69.56 -16.86 -11.34
C LEU A 4 -69.49 -15.38 -10.91
N SER A 5 -69.43 -15.15 -9.60
CA SER A 5 -69.07 -13.86 -9.01
C SER A 5 -67.57 -13.59 -9.17
N PRO A 6 -67.12 -12.40 -9.62
CA PRO A 6 -65.69 -12.09 -9.72
C PRO A 6 -65.10 -11.74 -8.34
N ALA A 7 -63.98 -12.39 -8.00
CA ALA A 7 -63.21 -12.15 -6.79
C ALA A 7 -62.56 -10.74 -6.76
N PRO A 8 -62.36 -10.14 -5.57
CA PRO A 8 -61.69 -8.86 -5.45
C PRO A 8 -60.20 -8.96 -5.80
N SER A 9 -59.73 -8.05 -6.65
CA SER A 9 -58.34 -7.93 -7.09
C SER A 9 -57.42 -7.67 -5.90
N SER A 10 -56.45 -8.56 -5.66
CA SER A 10 -55.38 -8.33 -4.69
C SER A 10 -54.57 -7.07 -5.06
N PRO A 11 -54.26 -6.17 -4.11
CA PRO A 11 -53.32 -5.08 -4.36
C PRO A 11 -51.93 -5.66 -4.64
N GLY A 12 -51.37 -5.37 -5.82
CA GLY A 12 -50.00 -5.73 -6.17
C GLY A 12 -49.00 -5.12 -5.18
N PRO A 13 -47.79 -5.70 -5.05
CA PRO A 13 -46.81 -5.25 -4.08
C PRO A 13 -46.49 -3.77 -4.30
N ALA A 14 -46.76 -2.95 -3.29
CA ALA A 14 -46.43 -1.53 -3.29
C ALA A 14 -44.94 -1.35 -3.66
N ALA A 15 -44.69 -0.46 -4.62
CA ALA A 15 -43.33 -0.11 -5.00
C ALA A 15 -42.56 0.35 -3.74
N PRO A 16 -41.36 -0.18 -3.46
CA PRO A 16 -40.61 0.24 -2.28
C PRO A 16 -40.25 1.72 -2.39
N PRO A 17 -40.25 2.45 -1.27
CA PRO A 17 -39.96 3.88 -1.25
C PRO A 17 -38.58 4.15 -1.87
N PRO A 18 -38.45 5.20 -2.71
CA PRO A 18 -37.16 5.58 -3.29
C PRO A 18 -36.23 6.01 -2.16
N GLY A 19 -35.26 5.15 -1.83
CA GLY A 19 -34.26 5.41 -0.78
C GLY A 19 -33.72 4.17 -0.09
N GLN A 20 -34.44 3.05 -0.11
CA GLN A 20 -34.07 1.88 0.70
C GLN A 20 -33.16 0.84 0.00
N ARG A 21 -33.01 0.93 -1.34
CA ARG A 21 -32.26 -0.07 -2.13
C ARG A 21 -30.74 0.16 -2.19
N ALA A 22 -30.24 1.28 -1.65
CA ALA A 22 -28.81 1.59 -1.71
C ALA A 22 -28.01 1.05 -0.51
N HIS A 23 -28.62 0.91 0.68
CA HIS A 23 -27.87 0.59 1.90
C HIS A 23 -27.54 -0.91 2.11
N GLY A 24 -28.14 -1.82 1.36
CA GLY A 24 -27.94 -3.26 1.55
C GLY A 24 -26.68 -3.83 0.90
N LEU A 25 -26.18 -3.19 -0.16
CA LEU A 25 -25.01 -3.66 -0.91
C LEU A 25 -23.69 -3.27 -0.24
N ASP A 26 -23.67 -2.15 0.48
CA ASP A 26 -22.47 -1.65 1.18
C ASP A 26 -22.02 -2.56 2.33
N VAL A 27 -22.90 -3.40 2.88
CA VAL A 27 -22.61 -4.34 3.97
C VAL A 27 -21.96 -5.64 3.47
N VAL A 28 -22.26 -6.07 2.25
CA VAL A 28 -21.74 -7.33 1.67
C VAL A 28 -20.41 -7.12 0.95
N THR A 29 -20.19 -5.95 0.35
CA THR A 29 -18.85 -5.51 -0.09
C THR A 29 -18.13 -4.87 1.08
N GLY A 30 -17.60 -5.69 1.99
CA GLY A 30 -16.88 -5.24 3.18
C GLY A 30 -15.95 -4.07 2.88
N THR A 31 -16.31 -2.90 3.37
CA THR A 31 -15.48 -1.70 3.42
C THR A 31 -14.40 -1.91 4.47
N LYS A 32 -13.53 -2.91 4.26
CA LYS A 32 -12.33 -3.04 5.08
C LYS A 32 -11.61 -1.69 4.98
N PRO A 33 -11.43 -0.97 6.09
CA PRO A 33 -10.67 0.27 6.09
C PRO A 33 -9.35 -0.03 5.39
N ARG A 34 -9.09 0.64 4.28
CA ARG A 34 -7.88 0.40 3.51
C ARG A 34 -6.72 0.75 4.44
N VAL A 35 -6.02 -0.27 4.90
CA VAL A 35 -4.86 -0.09 5.76
C VAL A 35 -3.89 0.74 4.95
N GLU A 36 -3.65 1.98 5.39
CA GLU A 36 -2.64 2.84 4.80
C GLU A 36 -1.36 2.00 4.80
N PRO A 37 -0.80 1.66 3.62
CA PRO A 37 0.30 0.73 3.56
C PRO A 37 1.40 1.25 4.46
N LEU A 38 1.75 0.48 5.50
CA LEU A 38 2.87 0.81 6.37
C LEU A 38 4.05 1.11 5.42
N ASP A 39 4.62 2.30 5.56
CA ASP A 39 5.89 2.66 4.96
C ASP A 39 6.97 2.26 5.96
N PRO A 40 7.44 1.00 5.99
CA PRO A 40 8.73 0.78 6.58
C PRO A 40 9.70 1.61 5.74
N PRO A 41 10.45 2.55 6.32
CA PRO A 41 11.45 3.28 5.58
C PRO A 41 12.44 2.21 5.09
N MET A 42 12.35 1.84 3.81
CA MET A 42 13.07 0.67 3.28
C MET A 42 14.56 1.00 3.02
N VAL A 43 14.82 2.28 2.73
CA VAL A 43 16.16 2.87 2.51
C VAL A 43 17.10 2.76 3.73
N PRO A 44 16.68 3.02 4.99
CA PRO A 44 17.56 2.86 6.15
C PRO A 44 18.03 1.41 6.39
N PHE A 45 17.28 0.39 5.95
CA PHE A 45 17.77 -1.00 6.05
C PHE A 45 18.99 -1.24 5.14
N ALA A 46 18.93 -0.77 3.89
CA ALA A 46 20.06 -0.85 2.97
C ALA A 46 21.27 -0.04 3.46
N LEU A 47 21.02 1.17 3.99
CA LEU A 47 22.08 1.98 4.63
C LEU A 47 22.68 1.27 5.85
N GLY A 48 21.87 0.58 6.66
CA GLY A 48 22.34 -0.19 7.81
C GLY A 48 23.35 -1.27 7.41
N GLY A 49 23.03 -2.07 6.39
CA GLY A 49 23.94 -3.10 5.89
C GLY A 49 25.26 -2.54 5.35
N ILE A 50 25.21 -1.45 4.58
CA ILE A 50 26.42 -0.77 4.06
C ILE A 50 27.25 -0.18 5.20
N ALA A 51 26.60 0.49 6.16
CA ALA A 51 27.26 1.12 7.30
C ALA A 51 28.00 0.10 8.16
N VAL A 52 27.41 -1.08 8.39
CA VAL A 52 28.07 -2.17 9.13
C VAL A 52 29.38 -2.59 8.45
N PHE A 53 29.39 -2.75 7.12
CA PHE A 53 30.61 -3.10 6.40
C PHE A 53 31.66 -2.00 6.38
N VAL A 54 31.24 -0.73 6.27
CA VAL A 54 32.16 0.41 6.35
C VAL A 54 32.80 0.49 7.75
N ILE A 55 31.99 0.38 8.80
CA ILE A 55 32.47 0.41 10.20
C ILE A 55 33.41 -0.78 10.45
N ALA A 56 33.04 -1.99 10.03
CA ALA A 56 33.89 -3.16 10.15
C ALA A 56 35.24 -2.96 9.43
N GLY A 57 35.23 -2.41 8.21
CA GLY A 57 36.44 -2.10 7.46
C GLY A 57 37.35 -1.09 8.17
N VAL A 58 36.78 -0.04 8.76
CA VAL A 58 37.53 0.95 9.56
C VAL A 58 38.14 0.28 10.81
N VAL A 59 37.37 -0.52 11.54
CA VAL A 59 37.87 -1.25 12.72
C VAL A 59 39.02 -2.20 12.34
N LEU A 60 38.88 -2.94 11.24
CA LEU A 60 39.93 -3.84 10.75
C LEU A 60 41.18 -3.09 10.30
N LEU A 61 41.03 -1.93 9.67
CA LEU A 61 42.16 -1.10 9.24
C LEU A 61 42.94 -0.59 10.46
N LEU A 62 42.25 -0.12 11.50
CA LEU A 62 42.86 0.33 12.74
C LEU A 62 43.51 -0.81 13.53
N ALA A 63 42.96 -2.02 13.43
CA ALA A 63 43.51 -3.21 14.08
C ALA A 63 44.70 -3.83 13.32
N GLY A 64 45.10 -3.28 12.16
CA GLY A 64 46.17 -3.85 11.33
C GLY A 64 45.83 -5.23 10.78
N ALA A 65 44.55 -5.51 10.53
CA ALA A 65 44.09 -6.81 10.08
C ALA A 65 44.59 -7.17 8.66
N PRO A 66 44.66 -8.46 8.32
CA PRO A 66 45.08 -8.90 6.98
C PRO A 66 44.22 -8.29 5.87
N HIS A 67 44.88 -7.93 4.75
CA HIS A 67 44.24 -7.29 3.60
C HIS A 67 43.03 -8.07 3.05
N THR A 68 43.03 -9.40 3.16
CA THR A 68 41.93 -10.26 2.72
C THR A 68 40.60 -9.87 3.38
N TRP A 69 40.63 -9.55 4.67
CA TRP A 69 39.42 -9.14 5.40
C TRP A 69 38.96 -7.73 5.05
N LEU A 70 39.89 -6.83 4.75
CA LEU A 70 39.57 -5.50 4.21
C LEU A 70 38.86 -5.62 2.86
N TRP A 71 39.35 -6.50 1.98
CA TRP A 71 38.70 -6.79 0.70
C TRP A 71 37.30 -7.36 0.88
N THR A 72 37.04 -8.17 1.90
CA THR A 72 35.68 -8.62 2.23
C THR A 72 34.79 -7.44 2.62
N CYS A 73 35.28 -6.49 3.42
CA CYS A 73 34.52 -5.31 3.81
C CYS A 73 34.21 -4.40 2.60
N VAL A 74 35.20 -4.19 1.74
CA VAL A 74 35.02 -3.44 0.48
C VAL A 74 34.04 -4.13 -0.44
N ALA A 75 34.17 -5.45 -0.62
CA ALA A 75 33.24 -6.24 -1.43
C ALA A 75 31.81 -6.16 -0.89
N GLY A 76 31.62 -6.26 0.43
CA GLY A 76 30.32 -6.10 1.08
C GLY A 76 29.73 -4.70 0.88
N ALA A 77 30.54 -3.65 1.02
CA ALA A 77 30.10 -2.28 0.77
C ALA A 77 29.72 -2.05 -0.70
N LEU A 78 30.53 -2.55 -1.65
CA LEU A 78 30.27 -2.45 -3.09
C LEU A 78 29.02 -3.25 -3.51
N TRP A 79 28.83 -4.46 -2.97
CA TRP A 79 27.63 -5.26 -3.20
C TRP A 79 26.38 -4.68 -2.55
N GLY A 80 26.53 -3.83 -1.54
CA GLY A 80 25.42 -3.06 -0.97
C GLY A 80 24.85 -2.01 -1.93
N ILE A 81 25.67 -1.45 -2.83
CA ILE A 81 25.26 -0.41 -3.80
C ILE A 81 24.10 -0.87 -4.71
N PRO A 82 24.17 -2.03 -5.40
CA PRO A 82 23.03 -2.49 -6.21
C PRO A 82 21.77 -2.78 -5.38
N GLY A 83 21.91 -3.27 -4.14
CA GLY A 83 20.79 -3.43 -3.20
C GLY A 83 20.14 -2.08 -2.86
N LEU A 84 20.93 -1.05 -2.57
CA LEU A 84 20.44 0.30 -2.31
C LEU A 84 19.77 0.91 -3.55
N LEU A 85 20.36 0.71 -4.74
CA LEU A 85 19.85 1.26 -5.99
C LEU A 85 18.49 0.66 -6.37
N THR A 86 18.31 -0.66 -6.16
CA THR A 86 17.01 -1.32 -6.39
C THR A 86 15.95 -0.83 -5.41
N MET A 87 16.30 -0.61 -4.15
CA MET A 87 15.38 -0.03 -3.15
C MET A 87 15.01 1.42 -3.46
N LEU A 88 15.96 2.26 -3.87
CA LEU A 88 15.69 3.64 -4.30
C LEU A 88 14.77 3.69 -5.52
N ARG A 89 15.01 2.82 -6.52
CA ARG A 89 14.15 2.71 -7.71
C ARG A 89 12.75 2.24 -7.35
N HIS A 90 12.64 1.28 -6.43
CA HIS A 90 11.35 0.79 -5.95
C HIS A 90 10.58 1.87 -5.18
N ASP A 91 11.25 2.60 -4.29
CA ASP A 91 10.64 3.71 -3.54
C ASP A 91 10.21 4.86 -4.47
N ALA A 92 11.03 5.20 -5.47
CA ALA A 92 10.69 6.23 -6.45
C ALA A 92 9.45 5.85 -7.29
N ASN A 93 9.34 4.58 -7.69
CA ASN A 93 8.16 4.07 -8.41
C ASN A 93 6.92 4.06 -7.50
N ARG A 94 7.09 3.78 -6.20
CA ARG A 94 6.02 3.85 -5.19
C ARG A 94 5.53 5.29 -5.01
N ARG A 95 6.45 6.25 -4.84
CA ARG A 95 6.15 7.69 -4.72
C ARG A 95 5.42 8.23 -5.95
N ARG A 96 5.83 7.86 -7.16
CA ARG A 96 5.18 8.28 -8.41
C ARG A 96 3.73 7.81 -8.50
N ARG A 97 3.42 6.59 -8.05
CA ARG A 97 2.04 6.06 -8.03
C ARG A 97 1.15 6.78 -7.01
N ARG A 98 1.70 7.25 -5.89
CA ARG A 98 0.97 8.07 -4.91
C ARG A 98 0.65 9.46 -5.44
N ALA A 99 1.60 10.10 -6.12
CA ALA A 99 1.38 11.41 -6.75
C ALA A 99 0.22 11.39 -7.79
N LEU A 100 0.00 10.24 -8.44
CA LEU A 100 -1.09 10.07 -9.42
C LEU A 100 -2.44 9.69 -8.78
N THR A 101 -2.46 9.24 -7.52
CA THR A 101 -3.69 8.79 -6.83
C THR A 101 -4.24 9.81 -5.82
N HIS A 102 -3.43 10.78 -5.39
CA HIS A 102 -3.85 11.92 -4.57
C HIS A 102 -4.00 13.21 -5.38
N ALA A 103 -4.61 13.17 -6.57
CA ALA A 103 -5.14 14.39 -7.16
C ALA A 103 -6.22 14.91 -6.20
N GLU A 104 -5.88 15.97 -5.48
CA GLU A 104 -6.64 16.58 -4.39
C GLU A 104 -8.08 16.85 -4.84
N PHE A 105 -9.01 16.07 -4.29
CA PHE A 105 -10.44 16.28 -4.52
C PHE A 105 -10.86 17.48 -3.67
N THR A 106 -10.77 18.68 -4.24
CA THR A 106 -11.34 19.88 -3.64
C THR A 106 -12.85 19.80 -3.79
N VAL A 107 -13.56 19.42 -2.72
CA VAL A 107 -15.01 19.58 -2.66
C VAL A 107 -15.27 21.07 -2.45
N ALA A 108 -15.68 21.75 -3.51
CA ALA A 108 -16.22 23.10 -3.38
C ALA A 108 -17.57 22.99 -2.66
N ASP A 109 -17.63 23.49 -1.44
CA ASP A 109 -18.89 23.62 -0.69
C ASP A 109 -19.80 24.63 -1.42
N PRO A 110 -21.01 24.25 -1.86
CA PRO A 110 -21.96 25.21 -2.40
C PRO A 110 -22.56 26.04 -1.25
N ALA A 111 -22.39 27.36 -1.36
CA ALA A 111 -22.95 28.37 -0.44
C ALA A 111 -24.48 28.45 -0.48
#